data_AF-A0A6L3IIQ0-F1
#
_entry.id   AF-A0A6L3IIQ0-F1
#
_cell.length_a   1.000
_cell.length_b   1.000
_cell.length_c   1.000
_cell.angle_alpha   90.00
_cell.angle_beta   90.00
_cell.angle_gamma   90.00
#
_symmetry.space_group_name_H-M   'P 1'
#
loop_
_entity.id
_entity.type
_entity.pdbx_description
1 polymer ?
#
loop_
_entity_poly.entity_id
_entity_poly.type
_entity_poly.pdbx_seq_one_letter_code
_entity_poly.pdbx_strand_id
1 'polypeptide(L)'
;MFFQSIYQMITAGTDLNINIRKVDNSLSVAVMPRRNNLKEDTRQNMVPLVVNGTPAELDMGFLQTILQPIQKVQGLLANAENFEKQAEKATAQAKSSKAATGPAESKEAREKREKMEKLLKKADDATAAKRFSEAMTWLKQARVLAPSE
;
A
#
# COMPACT_ATOMS: atom_id res chain seq x y z
N MET A 1 27.93 15.45 18.24
CA MET A 1 28.37 14.03 18.16
C MET A 1 27.83 13.41 16.89
N PHE A 2 28.62 12.57 16.21
CA PHE A 2 28.28 12.03 14.89
C PHE A 2 26.92 11.34 14.82
N PHE A 3 26.69 10.29 15.63
CA PHE A 3 25.47 9.50 15.56
C PHE A 3 24.20 10.28 15.96
N GLN A 4 24.32 11.24 16.87
CA GLN A 4 23.21 12.12 17.23
C GLN A 4 22.76 12.97 16.02
N SER A 5 23.72 13.52 15.28
CA SER A 5 23.44 14.29 14.07
C SER A 5 22.85 13.40 12.97
N ILE A 6 23.36 12.18 12.79
CA ILE A 6 22.78 11.21 11.84
C ILE A 6 21.34 10.89 12.23
N TYR A 7 21.06 10.57 13.49
CA TYR A 7 19.70 10.27 13.98
C TYR A 7 18.71 11.41 13.71
N GLN A 8 19.13 12.66 13.86
CA GLN A 8 18.30 13.83 13.56
C GLN A 8 18.13 14.08 12.05
N MET A 9 19.12 13.70 11.25
CA MET A 9 19.14 13.91 9.80
C MET A 9 18.34 12.87 9.02
N ILE A 10 18.30 11.61 9.49
CA ILE A 10 17.62 10.53 8.80
C ILE A 10 16.16 10.39 9.25
N THR A 11 15.29 10.06 8.32
CA THR A 11 13.87 9.81 8.60
C THR A 11 13.64 8.34 8.93
N ALA A 12 12.62 8.06 9.75
CA ALA A 12 12.20 6.69 10.05
C ALA A 12 11.97 5.86 8.77
N GLY A 13 12.47 4.63 8.77
CA GLY A 13 12.39 3.73 7.61
C GLY A 13 13.41 4.01 6.50
N THR A 14 14.35 4.94 6.72
CA THR A 14 15.48 5.20 5.83
C THR A 14 16.77 4.63 6.41
N ASP A 15 17.45 3.79 5.63
CA ASP A 15 18.80 3.33 5.89
C ASP A 15 19.81 4.31 5.32
N LEU A 16 20.94 4.52 6.00
CA LEU A 16 22.03 5.35 5.50
C LEU A 16 23.30 4.50 5.32
N ASN A 17 23.66 4.22 4.07
CA ASN A 17 24.87 3.47 3.75
C ASN A 17 26.04 4.45 3.64
N ILE A 18 27.09 4.21 4.44
CA ILE A 18 28.33 4.99 4.41
C ILE A 18 29.48 4.03 4.10
N ASN A 19 30.18 4.26 2.99
CA ASN A 19 31.39 3.53 2.63
C ASN A 19 32.58 4.49 2.69
N ILE A 20 33.62 4.11 3.42
CA ILE A 20 34.84 4.91 3.59
C ILE A 20 35.99 4.14 2.98
N ARG A 21 36.70 4.78 2.06
CA ARG A 21 37.90 4.25 1.40
C ARG A 21 39.09 5.17 1.69
N LYS A 22 40.24 4.60 2.06
CA LYS A 22 41.50 5.34 2.09
C LYS A 22 42.06 5.50 0.68
N VAL A 23 42.44 6.72 0.31
CA VAL A 23 43.07 7.07 -0.96
C VAL A 23 44.29 7.93 -0.63
N ASP A 24 45.48 7.35 -0.72
CA ASP A 24 46.74 7.96 -0.31
C ASP A 24 46.67 8.53 1.12
N ASN A 25 46.77 9.86 1.25
CA ASN A 25 46.73 10.61 2.51
C ASN A 25 45.33 11.18 2.82
N SER A 26 44.31 10.73 2.09
CA SER A 26 42.92 11.20 2.15
C SER A 26 41.93 10.04 2.30
N LEU A 27 40.67 10.38 2.53
CA LEU A 27 39.54 9.46 2.51
C LEU A 27 38.55 9.88 1.41
N SER A 28 37.96 8.87 0.78
CA SER A 28 36.78 9.01 -0.08
C SER A 28 35.59 8.37 0.62
N VAL A 29 34.57 9.16 0.90
CA VAL A 29 33.37 8.74 1.66
C VAL A 29 32.16 8.81 0.75
N ALA A 30 31.58 7.65 0.47
CA ALA A 30 30.35 7.52 -0.30
C ALA A 30 29.15 7.37 0.66
N VAL A 31 28.14 8.21 0.49
CA VAL A 31 26.93 8.24 1.32
C VAL A 31 25.70 8.06 0.45
N MET A 32 24.82 7.12 0.82
CA MET A 32 23.59 6.84 0.08
C MET A 32 22.44 6.51 1.03
N PRO A 33 21.34 7.31 1.02
CA PRO A 33 20.12 6.94 1.72
C PRO A 33 19.36 5.88 0.91
N ARG A 34 18.77 4.90 1.58
CA ARG A 34 17.96 3.83 0.96
C ARG A 34 16.66 3.62 1.72
N ARG A 35 15.63 3.23 0.98
CA ARG A 35 14.36 2.72 1.53
C ARG A 35 14.07 1.35 0.94
N ASN A 36 13.77 0.39 1.82
CA ASN A 36 13.57 -1.01 1.42
C ASN A 36 12.23 -1.25 0.72
N ASN A 37 11.26 -0.35 0.88
CA ASN A 37 9.92 -0.47 0.30
C ASN A 37 9.80 0.08 -1.13
N LEU A 38 10.89 0.62 -1.69
CA LEU A 38 10.93 1.08 -3.08
C LEU A 38 11.30 -0.07 -4.01
N LYS A 39 10.79 -0.03 -5.23
CA LYS A 39 11.16 -0.98 -6.29
C LYS A 39 12.66 -1.00 -6.54
N GLU A 40 13.18 -2.17 -6.88
CA GLU A 40 14.61 -2.42 -7.06
C GLU A 40 15.23 -1.50 -8.13
N ASP A 41 14.53 -1.21 -9.23
CA ASP A 41 14.99 -0.29 -10.28
C ASP A 41 15.30 1.10 -9.71
N THR A 42 14.43 1.62 -8.84
CA THR A 42 14.63 2.91 -8.17
C THR A 42 15.84 2.87 -7.23
N ARG A 43 16.14 1.70 -6.64
CA ARG A 43 17.29 1.51 -5.74
C ARG A 43 18.61 1.34 -6.50
N GLN A 44 18.59 0.76 -7.70
CA GLN A 44 19.78 0.51 -8.51
C GLN A 44 20.25 1.73 -9.30
N ASN A 45 19.32 2.60 -9.71
CA ASN A 45 19.64 3.79 -10.50
C ASN A 45 20.22 4.96 -9.68
N MET A 46 20.35 4.80 -8.36
CA MET A 46 20.93 5.82 -7.50
C MET A 46 22.45 5.75 -7.44
N VAL A 47 23.09 6.92 -7.56
CA VAL A 47 24.53 7.09 -7.31
C VAL A 47 24.76 7.67 -5.92
N PRO A 48 25.82 7.25 -5.20
CA PRO A 48 26.13 7.81 -3.88
C PRO A 48 26.67 9.23 -4.01
N LEU A 49 26.45 10.04 -2.98
CA LEU A 49 27.21 11.28 -2.81
C LEU A 49 28.62 10.92 -2.35
N VAL A 50 29.64 11.33 -3.11
CA VAL A 50 31.04 11.10 -2.75
C VAL A 50 31.66 12.40 -2.24
N VAL A 51 32.24 12.34 -1.04
CA VAL A 51 32.98 13.43 -0.41
C VAL A 51 34.41 12.98 -0.19
N ASN A 52 35.37 13.78 -0.61
CA ASN A 52 36.80 13.49 -0.41
C ASN A 52 37.41 14.54 0.51
N GLY A 53 38.39 14.12 1.31
CA GLY A 53 39.13 15.03 2.18
C GLY A 53 40.13 14.30 3.05
N THR A 54 40.99 15.06 3.71
CA THR A 54 41.80 14.53 4.82
C THR A 54 40.89 14.14 6.00
N PRO A 55 41.34 13.26 6.91
CA PRO A 55 40.57 12.94 8.11
C PRO A 55 40.13 14.18 8.89
N ALA A 56 41.02 15.16 9.07
CA ALA A 56 40.71 16.40 9.80
C ALA A 56 39.63 17.24 9.13
N GLU A 57 39.66 17.39 7.80
CA GLU A 57 38.63 18.12 7.05
C GLU A 57 37.27 17.43 7.15
N LEU A 58 37.25 16.09 7.07
CA LEU A 58 36.03 15.31 7.17
C LEU A 58 35.45 15.37 8.59
N ASP A 59 36.28 15.28 9.63
CA ASP A 59 35.83 15.40 11.02
C ASP A 59 35.15 16.76 11.29
N MET A 60 35.67 17.84 10.70
CA MET A 60 35.11 19.19 10.88
C MET A 60 33.89 19.46 9.99
N GLY A 61 33.87 18.96 8.75
CA GLY A 61 32.93 19.42 7.72
C GLY A 61 31.93 18.38 7.22
N PHE A 62 32.22 17.08 7.33
CA PHE A 62 31.49 16.02 6.63
C PHE A 62 29.98 16.08 6.84
N LEU A 63 29.54 16.18 8.10
CA LEU A 63 28.10 16.19 8.43
C LEU A 63 27.37 17.39 7.82
N GLN A 64 27.99 18.58 7.82
CA GLN A 64 27.39 19.74 7.19
C GLN A 64 27.31 19.59 5.67
N THR A 65 28.37 19.04 5.06
CA THR A 65 28.43 18.80 3.61
C THR A 65 27.33 17.84 3.15
N ILE A 66 27.07 16.76 3.89
CA ILE A 66 26.08 15.75 3.47
C ILE A 66 24.65 16.12 3.86
N LEU A 67 24.43 17.04 4.80
CA LEU A 67 23.11 17.33 5.37
C LEU A 67 22.05 17.65 4.31
N GLN A 68 22.29 18.70 3.52
CA GLN A 68 21.31 19.17 2.53
C GLN A 68 21.08 18.16 1.39
N PRO A 69 22.12 17.59 0.76
CA PRO A 69 21.92 16.58 -0.28
C PRO A 69 21.16 15.35 0.21
N ILE A 70 21.49 14.84 1.40
CA ILE A 70 20.87 13.64 1.95
C ILE A 70 19.41 13.91 2.33
N GLN A 71 19.08 15.05 2.93
CA GLN A 71 17.69 15.44 3.19
C GLN A 71 16.86 15.55 1.90
N LYS A 72 17.41 16.16 0.84
CA LYS A 72 16.74 16.28 -0.45
C LYS A 72 16.41 14.92 -1.06
N VAL A 73 17.39 14.01 -1.10
CA VAL A 73 17.18 12.67 -1.66
C VAL A 73 16.19 11.87 -0.81
N GLN A 74 16.28 11.94 0.53
CA GLN A 74 15.31 11.30 1.42
C GLN A 74 13.87 11.76 1.16
N GLY A 75 13.66 13.07 0.97
CA GLY A 75 12.34 13.60 0.64
C GLY A 75 11.78 13.05 -0.68
N LEU A 76 12.65 12.92 -1.70
CA LEU A 76 12.27 12.32 -2.98
C LEU A 76 11.91 10.83 -2.84
N LEU A 77 12.71 10.05 -2.10
CA LEU A 77 12.45 8.63 -1.85
C LEU A 77 11.15 8.42 -1.07
N ALA A 78 10.89 9.23 -0.05
CA ALA A 78 9.67 9.17 0.73
C ALA A 78 8.43 9.50 -0.12
N ASN A 79 8.54 10.49 -1.00
CA ASN A 79 7.47 10.84 -1.92
C ASN A 79 7.20 9.72 -2.93
N ALA A 80 8.25 9.17 -3.53
CA ALA A 80 8.13 8.04 -4.46
C ALA A 80 7.44 6.84 -3.82
N GLU A 81 7.83 6.46 -2.60
CA GLU A 81 7.21 5.35 -1.87
C GLU A 81 5.73 5.63 -1.58
N ASN A 82 5.41 6.85 -1.16
CA ASN A 82 4.02 7.24 -0.89
C ASN A 82 3.19 7.24 -2.18
N PHE A 83 3.73 7.72 -3.29
CA PHE A 83 3.08 7.69 -4.60
C PHE A 83 2.79 6.26 -5.04
N GLU A 84 3.76 5.34 -4.93
CA GLU A 84 3.56 3.93 -5.27
C GLU A 84 2.47 3.29 -4.42
N LYS A 85 2.49 3.50 -3.09
CA LYS A 85 1.43 3.00 -2.19
C LYS A 85 0.05 3.56 -2.53
N GLN A 86 -0.04 4.83 -2.94
CA GLN A 86 -1.32 5.44 -3.34
C GLN A 86 -1.81 4.89 -4.68
N ALA A 87 -0.93 4.70 -5.65
CA ALA A 87 -1.26 4.10 -6.94
C ALA A 87 -1.74 2.64 -6.79
N GLU A 88 -1.12 1.86 -5.91
CA GLU A 88 -1.56 0.50 -5.58
C GLU A 88 -2.94 0.49 -4.94
N LYS A 89 -3.19 1.37 -3.95
CA LYS A 89 -4.52 1.51 -3.33
C LYS A 89 -5.59 1.87 -4.35
N ALA A 90 -5.33 2.84 -5.23
CA ALA A 90 -6.25 3.24 -6.28
C ALA A 90 -6.54 2.08 -7.25
N THR A 91 -5.52 1.31 -7.62
CA THR A 91 -5.67 0.13 -8.49
C THR A 91 -6.47 -0.98 -7.81
N ALA A 92 -6.21 -1.25 -6.54
CA ALA A 92 -6.95 -2.24 -5.76
C ALA A 92 -8.43 -1.84 -5.59
N GLN A 93 -8.69 -0.56 -5.34
CA GLN A 93 -10.05 -0.02 -5.28
C GLN A 93 -10.75 -0.10 -6.64
N ALA A 94 -10.08 0.22 -7.74
CA ALA A 94 -10.66 0.06 -9.08
C ALA A 94 -10.99 -1.41 -9.41
N LYS A 95 -10.18 -2.36 -8.95
CA LYS A 95 -10.44 -3.80 -9.10
C LYS A 95 -11.58 -4.28 -8.19
N SER A 96 -11.67 -3.80 -6.95
CA SER A 96 -12.78 -4.15 -6.05
C SER A 96 -14.09 -3.49 -6.47
N SER A 97 -14.04 -2.26 -7.01
CA SER A 97 -15.18 -1.62 -7.67
C SER A 97 -15.62 -2.39 -8.90
N LYS A 98 -14.71 -2.98 -9.69
CA LYS A 98 -15.08 -3.87 -10.82
C LYS A 98 -15.67 -5.22 -10.38
N ALA A 99 -15.31 -5.71 -9.20
CA ALA A 99 -16.00 -6.87 -8.59
C ALA A 99 -17.38 -6.48 -8.01
N ALA A 100 -17.60 -5.20 -7.71
CA ALA A 100 -18.90 -4.66 -7.29
C ALA A 100 -19.76 -4.15 -8.46
N THR A 101 -19.24 -4.07 -9.69
CA THR A 101 -20.01 -3.79 -10.90
C THR A 101 -20.49 -5.10 -11.56
N GLY A 102 -21.31 -5.87 -10.84
CA GLY A 102 -22.51 -6.36 -11.50
C GLY A 102 -23.34 -5.14 -11.94
N PRO A 103 -24.16 -5.22 -13.01
CA PRO A 103 -25.02 -4.10 -13.40
C PRO A 103 -25.76 -3.64 -12.15
N ALA A 104 -25.77 -2.33 -11.88
CA ALA A 104 -26.42 -1.77 -10.71
C ALA A 104 -27.81 -2.40 -10.58
N GLU A 105 -27.97 -3.36 -9.66
CA GLU A 105 -29.27 -3.93 -9.36
C GLU A 105 -30.11 -2.74 -8.94
N SER A 106 -31.14 -2.45 -9.73
CA SER A 106 -32.08 -1.39 -9.40
C SER A 106 -32.57 -1.63 -7.97
N LYS A 107 -32.89 -0.57 -7.23
CA LYS A 107 -33.42 -0.67 -5.87
C LYS A 107 -34.55 -1.72 -5.76
N GLU A 108 -35.31 -1.86 -6.85
CA GLU A 108 -36.35 -2.85 -7.03
C GLU A 108 -35.86 -4.32 -7.13
N ALA A 109 -34.73 -4.59 -7.80
CA ALA A 109 -34.11 -5.92 -7.86
C ALA A 109 -33.60 -6.37 -6.49
N ARG A 110 -32.97 -5.45 -5.73
CA ARG A 110 -32.54 -5.72 -4.36
C ARG A 110 -33.71 -6.02 -3.42
N GLU A 111 -34.78 -5.24 -3.49
CA GLU A 111 -35.99 -5.47 -2.70
C GLU A 111 -36.69 -6.80 -3.07
N LYS A 112 -36.71 -7.17 -4.36
CA LYS A 112 -37.25 -8.47 -4.82
C LYS A 112 -36.41 -9.64 -4.28
N ARG A 113 -35.08 -9.52 -4.30
CA ARG A 113 -34.16 -10.52 -3.77
C ARG A 113 -34.30 -10.70 -2.25
N GLU A 114 -34.33 -9.61 -1.49
CA GLU A 114 -34.52 -9.67 -0.03
C GLU A 114 -35.90 -10.25 0.35
N LYS A 115 -36.96 -9.96 -0.42
CA LYS A 115 -38.28 -10.58 -0.24
C LYS A 115 -38.28 -12.06 -0.59
N MET A 116 -37.62 -12.45 -1.68
CA MET A 116 -37.48 -13.85 -2.08
C MET A 116 -36.76 -14.66 -1.00
N GLU A 117 -35.64 -14.16 -0.48
CA GLU A 117 -34.88 -14.85 0.57
C GLU A 117 -35.71 -15.08 1.84
N LYS A 118 -36.54 -14.09 2.23
CA LYS A 118 -37.50 -14.25 3.34
C LYS A 118 -38.55 -15.33 3.06
N LEU A 119 -39.04 -15.42 1.83
CA LEU A 119 -40.04 -16.44 1.44
C LEU A 119 -39.42 -17.84 1.39
N LEU A 120 -38.19 -17.97 0.90
CA LEU A 120 -37.44 -19.24 0.92
C LEU A 120 -37.20 -19.72 2.36
N LYS A 121 -36.78 -18.82 3.25
CA LYS A 121 -36.60 -19.16 4.67
C LYS A 121 -37.90 -19.63 5.33
N LYS A 122 -39.03 -18.98 5.03
CA LYS A 122 -40.35 -19.44 5.51
C LYS A 122 -40.73 -20.82 4.95
N ALA A 123 -40.37 -21.10 3.70
CA ALA A 123 -40.59 -22.41 3.11
C ALA A 123 -39.76 -23.50 3.79
N ASP A 124 -38.50 -23.20 4.12
CA ASP A 124 -37.60 -24.11 4.83
C ASP A 124 -38.10 -24.37 6.25
N ASP A 125 -38.50 -23.33 6.98
CA ASP A 125 -39.08 -23.43 8.33
C ASP A 125 -40.38 -24.27 8.32
N ALA A 126 -41.26 -24.05 7.33
CA ALA A 126 -42.48 -24.83 7.15
C ALA A 126 -42.20 -26.29 6.78
N THR A 127 -41.15 -26.55 5.99
CA THR A 127 -40.70 -27.90 5.63
C THR A 127 -40.15 -28.64 6.84
N ALA A 128 -39.32 -27.98 7.65
CA ALA A 128 -38.81 -28.51 8.92
C ALA A 128 -39.95 -28.83 9.90
N ALA A 129 -41.01 -28.01 9.89
CA ALA A 129 -42.24 -28.24 10.67
C ALA A 129 -43.20 -29.27 10.06
N LYS A 130 -42.84 -29.96 8.96
CA LYS A 130 -43.68 -30.91 8.20
C LYS A 130 -44.99 -30.32 7.65
N ARG A 131 -45.06 -29.00 7.49
CA ARG A 131 -46.19 -28.26 6.91
C ARG A 131 -46.00 -28.08 5.41
N PHE A 132 -46.07 -29.18 4.67
CA PHE A 132 -45.70 -29.21 3.25
C PHE A 132 -46.59 -28.34 2.34
N SER A 133 -47.88 -28.18 2.66
CA SER A 133 -48.79 -27.29 1.93
C SER A 133 -48.40 -25.81 2.09
N GLU A 134 -47.98 -25.43 3.30
CA GLU A 134 -47.53 -24.09 3.62
C GLU A 134 -46.16 -23.80 2.97
N ALA A 135 -45.23 -24.76 3.04
CA ALA A 135 -43.94 -24.68 2.35
C ALA A 135 -44.10 -24.51 0.83
N MET A 136 -44.99 -25.28 0.19
CA MET A 136 -45.25 -25.15 -1.25
C MET A 136 -45.84 -23.79 -1.62
N THR A 137 -46.63 -23.19 -0.72
CA THR A 137 -47.19 -21.84 -0.93
C THR A 137 -46.09 -20.78 -0.91
N TRP A 138 -45.16 -20.85 0.06
CA TRP A 138 -44.03 -19.94 0.15
C TRP A 138 -43.07 -20.08 -1.04
N LEU A 139 -42.79 -21.31 -1.50
CA LEU A 139 -41.95 -21.56 -2.68
C LEU A 139 -42.56 -20.98 -3.97
N LYS A 140 -43.88 -21.13 -4.17
CA LYS A 140 -44.57 -20.54 -5.32
C LYS A 140 -44.47 -19.01 -5.32
N GLN A 141 -44.61 -18.37 -4.17
CA GLN A 141 -44.47 -16.92 -4.04
C GLN A 141 -43.03 -16.46 -4.30
N ALA A 142 -42.03 -17.19 -3.80
CA ALA A 142 -40.62 -16.89 -4.06
C ALA A 142 -40.27 -16.98 -5.56
N ARG A 143 -40.84 -17.97 -6.26
CA ARG A 143 -40.63 -18.18 -7.71
C ARG A 143 -41.14 -17.03 -8.57
N VAL A 144 -42.23 -16.35 -8.19
CA VAL A 144 -42.75 -15.18 -8.91
C VAL A 144 -41.80 -13.98 -8.83
N LEU A 145 -40.96 -13.92 -7.78
CA LEU A 145 -39.96 -12.89 -7.60
C LEU A 145 -38.62 -13.22 -8.28
N ALA A 146 -38.50 -14.41 -8.88
CA ALA A 146 -37.30 -14.82 -9.61
C ALA A 146 -37.17 -14.02 -10.91
N PRO A 147 -35.94 -13.61 -11.29
CA PRO A 147 -35.72 -13.03 -12.59
C PRO A 147 -36.12 -14.07 -13.65
N SER A 148 -36.98 -13.66 -14.60
CA SER A 148 -37.29 -14.48 -15.77
C SER A 148 -36.02 -14.66 -16.60
N GLU A 149 -35.63 -15.90 -16.89
CA GLU A 149 -34.63 -16.21 -17.92
C GLU A 149 -35.13 -15.80 -19.33
#